data_AF-A0A0B1ST67-F1
#
_entry.id   AF-A0A0B1ST67-F1
#
_cell.length_a   1.000
_cell.length_b   1.000
_cell.length_c   1.000
_cell.angle_alpha   90.00
_cell.angle_beta   90.00
_cell.angle_gamma   90.00
#
_symmetry.space_group_name_H-M   'P 1'
#
loop_
_entity.id
_entity.type
_entity.pdbx_description
1 polymer ?
#
loop_
_entity_poly.entity_id
_entity_poly.type
_entity_poly.pdbx_seq_one_letter_code
_entity_poly.pdbx_strand_id
1 'polypeptide(L)'
;MDSDASFFSEYKNAFKMKDVKKCWYSPSESEHFRDRVRYFRGNGCWSNVGKTGGRQLVSIGYGCDSVGIVAHETLHALGLWHEQSRTDRDDYIRIINDRIIRGTEGNFEKRTSLNSDNIGQPYDLGSVMHYGSKSFTYDWSV
;
A
#
# COMPACT_ATOMS: atom_id res chain seq x y z
N MET A 1 25.54 5.21 2.24
CA MET A 1 24.10 5.22 2.60
C MET A 1 23.53 3.92 2.10
N ASP A 2 23.70 2.90 2.93
CA ASP A 2 23.72 1.50 2.54
C ASP A 2 22.37 1.01 2.00
N SER A 3 22.43 0.47 0.80
CA SER A 3 21.55 -0.58 0.32
C SER A 3 21.86 -1.81 1.14
N ASP A 4 21.21 -1.96 2.29
CA ASP A 4 21.38 -3.15 3.10
C ASP A 4 20.75 -4.33 2.33
N ALA A 5 21.56 -5.08 1.61
CA ALA A 5 21.11 -6.22 0.80
C ALA A 5 20.37 -7.26 1.65
N SER A 6 20.62 -7.28 2.96
CA SER A 6 19.90 -8.09 3.94
C SER A 6 18.41 -7.71 4.04
N PHE A 7 18.12 -6.40 4.13
CA PHE A 7 16.78 -5.82 4.23
C PHE A 7 15.87 -6.27 3.08
N PHE A 8 16.38 -6.29 1.85
CA PHE A 8 15.59 -6.67 0.66
C PHE A 8 15.45 -8.18 0.48
N SER A 9 16.41 -8.96 0.99
CA SER A 9 16.37 -10.42 0.88
C SER A 9 15.21 -11.03 1.67
N GLU A 10 14.83 -10.38 2.77
CA GLU A 10 13.76 -10.82 3.67
C GLU A 10 12.37 -10.67 3.02
N TYR A 11 12.14 -9.61 2.24
CA TYR A 11 10.86 -9.33 1.59
C TYR A 11 10.63 -10.07 0.27
N LYS A 12 11.68 -10.60 -0.39
CA LYS A 12 11.50 -11.50 -1.55
C LYS A 12 10.62 -12.72 -1.21
N ASN A 13 10.64 -13.15 0.05
CA ASN A 13 9.86 -14.29 0.52
C ASN A 13 8.44 -13.92 0.98
N ALA A 14 8.19 -12.64 1.30
CA ALA A 14 6.87 -12.10 1.63
C ALA A 14 5.90 -12.24 0.44
N PHE A 15 6.39 -12.04 -0.78
CA PHE A 15 5.63 -12.24 -2.00
C PHE A 15 5.69 -13.71 -2.44
N LYS A 16 4.84 -14.56 -1.86
CA LYS A 16 4.57 -15.93 -2.37
C LYS A 16 3.63 -15.95 -3.58
N MET A 17 3.30 -14.80 -4.17
CA MET A 17 2.58 -14.75 -5.44
C MET A 17 3.55 -15.14 -6.55
N LYS A 18 3.34 -16.32 -7.15
CA LYS A 18 4.20 -16.86 -8.23
C LYS A 18 4.41 -15.85 -9.37
N ASP A 19 3.41 -15.03 -9.65
CA ASP A 19 3.45 -14.04 -10.73
C ASP A 19 4.24 -12.77 -10.37
N VAL A 20 4.23 -12.35 -9.10
CA VAL A 20 5.01 -11.18 -8.64
C VAL A 20 6.51 -11.51 -8.60
N LYS A 21 6.88 -12.77 -8.29
CA LYS A 21 8.27 -13.22 -8.32
C LYS A 21 8.92 -13.06 -9.70
N LYS A 22 8.16 -13.20 -10.79
CA LYS A 22 8.68 -13.06 -12.16
C LYS A 22 9.08 -11.62 -12.50
N CYS A 23 8.48 -10.64 -11.84
CA CYS A 23 8.75 -9.21 -12.04
C CYS A 23 9.71 -8.62 -11.01
N TRP A 24 10.25 -9.46 -10.11
CA TRP A 24 11.19 -9.02 -9.10
C TRP A 24 12.64 -9.18 -9.59
N TYR A 25 13.29 -8.06 -9.85
CA TYR A 25 14.71 -8.00 -10.19
C TYR A 25 15.55 -7.71 -8.94
N SER A 26 16.78 -8.22 -8.88
CA SER A 26 17.75 -7.79 -7.87
C SER A 26 18.03 -6.28 -8.01
N PRO A 27 18.56 -5.62 -6.95
CA PRO A 27 18.94 -4.21 -7.05
C PRO A 27 19.83 -3.93 -8.27
N SER A 28 20.88 -4.74 -8.49
CA SER A 28 21.79 -4.58 -9.64
C SER A 28 21.11 -4.76 -10.99
N GLU A 29 20.23 -5.75 -11.13
CA GLU A 29 19.47 -5.95 -12.38
C GLU A 29 18.49 -4.79 -12.61
N SER A 30 17.90 -4.28 -11.52
CA SER A 30 16.87 -3.27 -11.59
C SER A 30 17.40 -1.91 -12.03
N GLU A 31 18.68 -1.59 -11.77
CA GLU A 31 19.29 -0.29 -12.09
C GLU A 31 19.27 0.03 -13.59
N HIS A 32 19.19 -0.99 -14.45
CA HIS A 32 19.07 -0.81 -15.90
C HIS A 32 17.67 -0.39 -16.36
N PHE A 33 16.64 -0.57 -15.53
CA PHE A 33 15.28 -0.14 -15.85
C PHE A 33 15.08 1.33 -15.47
N ARG A 34 14.63 2.12 -16.45
CA ARG A 34 14.23 3.52 -16.25
C ARG A 34 13.18 3.62 -15.16
N ASP A 35 12.14 2.79 -15.26
CA ASP A 35 11.04 2.75 -14.32
C ASP A 35 11.22 1.57 -13.37
N ARG A 36 11.36 1.86 -12.07
CA ARG A 36 11.59 0.82 -11.04
C ARG A 36 11.15 1.30 -9.67
N VAL A 37 10.73 0.35 -8.84
CA VAL A 37 10.50 0.56 -7.41
C VAL A 37 11.80 0.34 -6.65
N ARG A 38 12.14 1.26 -5.75
CA ARG A 38 13.24 1.11 -4.81
C ARG A 38 12.73 1.30 -3.39
N TYR A 39 12.80 0.23 -2.60
CA TYR A 39 12.57 0.34 -1.16
C TYR A 39 13.73 1.04 -0.48
N PHE A 40 13.48 1.69 0.64
CA PHE A 40 14.52 2.25 1.50
C PHE A 40 14.00 2.44 2.92
N ARG A 41 14.92 2.58 3.88
CA ARG A 41 14.59 2.86 5.28
C ARG A 41 14.32 4.37 5.45
N GLY A 42 13.05 4.76 5.26
CA GLY A 42 12.59 6.15 5.42
C GLY A 42 11.85 6.40 6.74
N ASN A 43 11.18 7.54 6.84
CA ASN A 43 10.29 7.85 7.95
C ASN A 43 8.86 7.40 7.61
N GLY A 44 8.28 6.54 8.45
CA GLY A 44 6.96 5.94 8.23
C GLY A 44 6.90 4.90 7.10
N CYS A 45 5.70 4.37 6.87
CA CYS A 45 5.38 3.42 5.80
C CYS A 45 4.57 4.17 4.75
N TRP A 46 5.05 4.23 3.50
CA TRP A 46 4.32 4.87 2.41
C TRP A 46 4.86 4.50 1.03
N SER A 47 3.99 4.67 0.04
CA SER A 47 4.28 4.56 -1.39
C SER A 47 3.33 5.46 -2.20
N ASN A 48 3.76 5.84 -3.42
CA ASN A 48 2.85 6.42 -4.40
C ASN A 48 1.93 5.35 -4.98
N VAL A 49 0.72 5.73 -5.38
CA VAL A 49 -0.20 4.81 -6.07
C VAL A 49 0.09 4.74 -7.56
N GLY A 50 0.43 3.55 -8.03
CA GLY A 50 0.73 3.27 -9.43
C GLY A 50 2.09 3.78 -9.88
N LYS A 51 2.32 3.70 -11.20
CA LYS A 51 3.58 4.06 -11.84
C LYS A 51 3.68 5.58 -12.00
N THR A 52 4.55 6.22 -11.23
CA THR A 52 4.83 7.67 -11.40
C THR A 52 5.88 7.96 -12.48
N GLY A 53 6.58 6.94 -12.96
CA GLY A 53 7.71 7.06 -13.88
C GLY A 53 9.04 7.31 -13.17
N GLY A 54 10.13 6.88 -13.80
CA GLY A 54 11.46 6.91 -13.21
C GLY A 54 11.62 5.96 -12.02
N ARG A 55 12.61 6.25 -11.17
CA ARG A 55 12.82 5.52 -9.92
C ARG A 55 11.83 6.02 -8.85
N GLN A 56 10.86 5.18 -8.51
CA GLN A 56 9.86 5.43 -7.47
C GLN A 56 10.31 4.84 -6.14
N LEU A 57 10.12 5.58 -5.06
CA LEU A 57 10.52 5.16 -3.72
C LEU A 57 9.37 4.53 -2.95
N VAL A 58 9.68 3.51 -2.17
CA VAL A 58 8.79 2.93 -1.16
C VAL A 58 9.49 3.01 0.18
N SER A 59 8.89 3.72 1.14
CA SER A 59 9.44 3.87 2.48
C SER A 59 8.98 2.72 3.36
N ILE A 60 9.94 1.96 3.89
CA ILE A 60 9.70 0.93 4.91
C ILE A 60 10.50 1.36 6.15
N GLY A 61 9.93 2.28 6.92
CA GLY A 61 10.51 2.78 8.17
C GLY A 61 10.56 1.72 9.29
N TYR A 62 11.12 2.10 10.43
CA TYR A 62 11.12 1.24 11.62
C TYR A 62 9.67 0.90 12.05
N GLY A 63 9.38 -0.38 12.28
CA GLY A 63 8.04 -0.88 12.58
C GLY A 63 7.17 -1.18 11.34
N CYS A 64 7.66 -0.89 10.13
CA CYS A 64 6.97 -1.19 8.87
C CYS A 64 7.40 -2.52 8.22
N ASP A 65 8.29 -3.27 8.87
CA ASP A 65 8.98 -4.44 8.31
C ASP A 65 8.17 -5.75 8.38
N SER A 66 6.92 -5.70 8.85
CA SER A 66 6.03 -6.85 8.75
C SER A 66 5.68 -7.15 7.29
N VAL A 67 5.54 -8.44 6.96
CA VAL A 67 5.16 -8.93 5.62
C VAL A 67 3.90 -8.23 5.09
N GLY A 68 2.90 -8.01 5.96
CA GLY A 68 1.64 -7.35 5.59
C GLY A 68 1.84 -5.88 5.19
N ILE A 69 2.64 -5.12 5.96
CA ILE A 69 2.89 -3.71 5.65
C ILE A 69 3.71 -3.57 4.36
N VAL A 70 4.76 -4.39 4.18
CA VAL A 70 5.53 -4.34 2.93
C VAL A 70 4.67 -4.71 1.72
N ALA A 71 3.75 -5.68 1.88
CA ALA A 71 2.78 -6.01 0.84
C ALA A 71 1.85 -4.83 0.54
N HIS A 72 1.32 -4.16 1.57
CA HIS A 72 0.47 -2.96 1.42
C HIS A 72 1.15 -1.87 0.59
N GLU A 73 2.37 -1.47 0.96
CA GLU A 73 3.09 -0.39 0.26
C GLU A 73 3.49 -0.78 -1.17
N THR A 74 3.75 -2.07 -1.39
CA THR A 74 4.03 -2.58 -2.73
C THR A 74 2.79 -2.58 -3.60
N LEU A 75 1.62 -2.94 -3.06
CA LEU A 75 0.35 -2.89 -3.79
C LEU A 75 -0.04 -1.45 -4.15
N HIS A 76 0.23 -0.48 -3.28
CA HIS A 76 0.17 0.93 -3.66
C HIS A 76 1.04 1.20 -4.89
N ALA A 77 2.33 0.84 -4.87
CA ALA A 77 3.22 1.06 -6.02
C ALA A 77 2.73 0.38 -7.31
N LEU A 78 2.02 -0.75 -7.19
CA LEU A 78 1.41 -1.46 -8.30
C LEU A 78 0.08 -0.85 -8.80
N GLY A 79 -0.52 0.09 -8.06
CA GLY A 79 -1.69 0.85 -8.49
C GLY A 79 -2.95 0.63 -7.67
N LEU A 80 -2.89 -0.07 -6.54
CA LEU A 80 -4.06 -0.28 -5.71
C LEU A 80 -4.26 0.89 -4.74
N TRP A 81 -5.47 1.42 -4.73
CA TRP A 81 -5.96 2.29 -3.66
C TRP A 81 -6.37 1.46 -2.44
N HIS A 82 -6.65 2.13 -1.33
CA HIS A 82 -7.25 1.46 -0.18
C HIS A 82 -8.62 0.89 -0.49
N GLU A 83 -8.94 -0.27 0.09
CA GLU A 83 -10.21 -0.96 -0.15
C GLU A 83 -11.41 -0.11 0.31
N GLN A 84 -11.28 0.58 1.46
CA GLN A 84 -12.33 1.48 1.95
C GLN A 84 -12.54 2.72 1.08
N SER A 85 -11.69 2.95 0.08
CA SER A 85 -11.82 4.06 -0.86
C SER A 85 -12.55 3.64 -2.15
N ARG A 86 -13.02 2.41 -2.28
CA ARG A 86 -13.81 1.98 -3.46
C ARG A 86 -15.10 2.79 -3.61
N THR A 87 -15.60 2.85 -4.84
CA THR A 87 -16.86 3.53 -5.19
C THR A 87 -18.08 2.89 -4.52
N ASP A 88 -18.07 1.57 -4.35
CA ASP A 88 -19.10 0.71 -3.78
C ASP A 88 -18.95 0.48 -2.26
N ARG A 89 -17.97 1.11 -1.60
CA ARG A 89 -17.65 0.84 -0.18
C ARG A 89 -18.82 1.05 0.79
N ASP A 90 -19.74 1.97 0.47
CA ASP A 90 -20.89 2.29 1.34
C ASP A 90 -21.95 1.17 1.38
N ASP A 91 -21.87 0.16 0.49
CA ASP A 91 -22.71 -1.04 0.53
C ASP A 91 -22.21 -2.08 1.57
N TYR A 92 -20.97 -1.92 2.05
CA TYR A 92 -20.29 -2.91 2.92
C TYR A 92 -19.88 -2.34 4.27
N ILE A 93 -19.47 -1.07 4.30
CA ILE A 93 -18.98 -0.40 5.51
C ILE A 93 -19.61 0.97 5.68
N ARG A 94 -19.58 1.47 6.91
CA ARG A 94 -20.00 2.85 7.23
C ARG A 94 -18.86 3.59 7.89
N ILE A 95 -18.48 4.73 7.30
CA ILE A 95 -17.52 5.65 7.90
C ILE A 95 -18.24 6.51 8.94
N ILE A 96 -17.78 6.48 10.20
CA ILE A 96 -18.32 7.31 11.28
C ILE A 96 -17.56 8.63 11.29
N ASN A 97 -17.97 9.57 10.41
CA ASN A 97 -17.24 10.83 10.20
C ASN A 97 -16.98 11.61 11.49
N ASP A 98 -17.94 11.62 12.42
CA ASP A 98 -17.83 12.32 13.70
C ASP A 98 -16.66 11.83 14.55
N ARG A 99 -16.15 10.61 14.31
CA ARG A 99 -15.05 9.98 15.07
C ARG A 99 -13.69 10.07 14.38
N ILE A 100 -13.62 10.71 13.21
CA ILE A 100 -12.36 10.89 12.48
C ILE A 100 -11.53 11.99 13.15
N ILE A 101 -10.22 11.77 13.27
CA ILE A 101 -9.29 12.80 13.74
C ILE A 101 -9.33 13.96 12.75
N ARG A 102 -9.61 15.17 13.25
CA ARG A 102 -9.70 16.38 12.42
C ARG A 102 -8.44 16.57 11.56
N GLY A 103 -8.62 16.82 10.27
CA GLY A 103 -7.54 16.97 9.28
C GLY A 103 -7.11 15.66 8.60
N THR A 104 -7.73 14.53 8.94
CA THR A 104 -7.46 13.21 8.33
C THR A 104 -8.63 12.66 7.52
N GLU A 105 -9.69 13.43 7.35
CA GLU A 105 -10.92 13.06 6.64
C GLU A 105 -10.64 12.64 5.18
N GLY A 106 -9.64 13.25 4.56
CA GLY A 106 -9.20 12.92 3.19
C GLY A 106 -8.80 11.45 2.99
N ASN A 107 -8.38 10.75 4.05
CA ASN A 107 -8.04 9.32 3.98
C ASN A 107 -9.25 8.41 3.74
N PHE A 108 -10.47 8.94 3.89
CA PHE A 108 -11.73 8.22 3.71
C PHE A 108 -12.47 8.67 2.45
N GLU A 109 -11.86 9.47 1.58
CA GLU A 109 -12.45 9.89 0.31
C GLU A 109 -12.57 8.72 -0.67
N LYS A 110 -13.79 8.51 -1.19
CA LYS A 110 -14.03 7.54 -2.27
C LYS A 110 -13.27 7.96 -3.52
N ARG A 111 -12.68 6.96 -4.18
CA ARG A 111 -12.24 7.05 -5.56
C ARG A 111 -13.45 7.11 -6.48
N THR A 112 -13.23 7.50 -7.73
CA THR A 112 -14.27 7.59 -8.76
C THR A 112 -14.04 6.51 -9.80
N SER A 113 -15.06 6.20 -10.60
CA SER A 113 -14.94 5.27 -11.74
C SER A 113 -13.96 5.75 -12.82
N LEU A 114 -13.52 7.02 -12.75
CA LEU A 114 -12.51 7.57 -13.65
C LEU A 114 -11.08 7.21 -13.23
N ASN A 115 -10.84 6.94 -11.94
CA ASN A 115 -9.51 6.73 -11.38
C ASN A 115 -9.35 5.43 -10.58
N SER A 116 -10.39 4.60 -10.54
CA SER A 116 -10.38 3.29 -9.89
C SER A 116 -11.38 2.35 -10.57
N ASP A 117 -10.98 1.10 -10.75
CA ASP A 117 -11.83 -0.02 -11.14
C ASP A 117 -11.57 -1.17 -10.17
N ASN A 118 -12.62 -1.93 -9.87
CA ASN A 118 -12.58 -3.06 -8.95
C ASN A 118 -12.19 -4.36 -9.67
N ILE A 119 -11.89 -4.30 -10.98
CA ILE A 119 -11.43 -5.41 -11.82
C ILE A 119 -12.28 -6.69 -11.68
N GLY A 120 -13.58 -6.50 -11.45
CA GLY A 120 -14.55 -7.58 -11.26
C GLY A 120 -14.46 -8.31 -9.91
N GLN A 121 -13.67 -7.83 -8.96
CA GLN A 121 -13.52 -8.45 -7.65
C GLN A 121 -14.55 -7.92 -6.63
N PRO A 122 -15.11 -8.81 -5.78
CA PRO A 122 -15.97 -8.39 -4.68
C PRO A 122 -15.21 -7.50 -3.69
N TYR A 123 -15.94 -6.77 -2.87
CA TYR A 123 -15.34 -6.01 -1.76
C TYR A 123 -14.75 -6.97 -0.72
N ASP A 124 -13.49 -6.75 -0.33
CA ASP A 124 -12.79 -7.65 0.59
C ASP A 124 -12.45 -6.97 1.94
N LEU A 125 -13.23 -7.29 2.98
CA LEU A 125 -12.99 -6.82 4.35
C LEU A 125 -11.66 -7.32 4.95
N GLY A 126 -11.12 -8.42 4.43
CA GLY A 126 -9.83 -8.99 4.83
C GLY A 126 -8.65 -8.50 4.00
N SER A 127 -8.89 -7.60 3.04
CA SER A 127 -7.85 -7.07 2.15
C SER A 127 -6.74 -6.40 2.95
N VAL A 128 -5.49 -6.67 2.57
CA VAL A 128 -4.33 -5.96 3.15
C VAL A 128 -4.39 -4.46 2.85
N MET A 129 -5.20 -4.04 1.87
CA MET A 129 -5.44 -2.64 1.53
C MET A 129 -6.59 -2.00 2.32
N HIS A 130 -7.29 -2.75 3.17
CA HIS A 130 -8.38 -2.25 3.98
C HIS A 130 -7.87 -1.71 5.32
N TYR A 131 -8.29 -0.49 5.69
CA TYR A 131 -8.01 0.04 7.01
C TYR A 131 -8.70 -0.74 8.13
N GLY A 132 -8.05 -0.83 9.29
CA GLY A 132 -8.68 -1.34 10.50
C GLY A 132 -9.81 -0.43 10.99
N SER A 133 -10.73 -0.99 11.77
CA SER A 133 -11.89 -0.26 12.32
C SER A 133 -11.54 0.93 13.23
N LYS A 134 -10.30 0.98 13.73
CA LYS A 134 -9.77 2.04 14.61
C LYS A 134 -8.76 2.96 13.92
N SER A 135 -8.65 2.91 12.60
CA SER A 135 -7.77 3.81 11.86
C SER A 135 -8.25 5.26 11.97
N PHE A 136 -7.32 6.17 12.29
CA PHE A 136 -7.56 7.63 12.34
C PHE A 136 -8.74 8.06 13.22
N THR A 137 -8.95 7.38 14.35
CA THR A 137 -9.98 7.74 15.33
C THR A 137 -9.41 8.30 16.63
N TYR A 138 -10.17 9.19 17.27
CA TYR A 138 -9.91 9.60 18.66
C TYR A 138 -10.68 8.74 19.67
N ASP A 139 -11.60 7.87 19.21
CA ASP A 139 -12.44 7.02 20.05
C ASP A 139 -12.08 5.54 19.86
N TRP A 140 -11.36 4.99 20.84
CA TRP A 140 -10.91 3.60 20.82
C TRP A 140 -11.92 2.60 21.37
N SER A 141 -13.11 3.06 21.78
CA SER A 141 -14.12 2.25 22.48
C SER A 141 -15.01 1.39 21.57
N VAL A 142 -14.70 1.30 20.28
CA VAL A 142 -15.38 0.38 19.36
C VAL A 142 -15.09 -1.08 19.64
#